data_AF-A0A432HRC5-F1
#
_entry.id   AF-A0A432HRC5-F1
#
_cell.length_a   1.000
_cell.length_b   1.000
_cell.length_c   1.000
_cell.angle_alpha   90.00
_cell.angle_beta   90.00
_cell.angle_gamma   90.00
#
_symmetry.space_group_name_H-M   'P 1'
#
loop_
_entity.id
_entity.type
_entity.pdbx_description
1 polymer ?
#
loop_
_entity_poly.entity_id
_entity_poly.type
_entity_poly.pdbx_seq_one_letter_code
_entity_poly.pdbx_strand_id
1 'polypeptide(L)' 'MKKETRRSVKEMAYFSSIGLSIALSIFIGLGIGVYLDNRFDTAPWLTFIGLGMGIAAGYRNIGLAIRKSRKF' A
#
# COMPACT_ATOMS: atom_id res chain seq x y z
N MET A 1 -22.09 19.04 -16.34
CA MET A 1 -21.79 17.62 -16.02
C MET A 1 -22.73 17.14 -14.93
N LYS A 2 -23.54 16.11 -15.21
CA LYS A 2 -24.51 15.51 -14.28
C LYS A 2 -23.81 15.08 -12.97
N LYS A 3 -24.45 15.31 -11.82
CA LYS A 3 -23.90 15.02 -10.48
C LYS A 3 -23.42 13.57 -10.31
N GLU A 4 -24.01 12.62 -11.05
CA GLU A 4 -23.57 11.22 -11.11
C GLU A 4 -22.13 11.06 -11.63
N THR A 5 -21.78 11.67 -12.76
CA THR A 5 -20.43 11.53 -13.34
C THR A 5 -19.34 12.01 -12.39
N ARG A 6 -19.60 13.08 -11.62
CA ARG A 6 -18.67 13.57 -10.59
C ARG A 6 -18.51 12.61 -9.41
N ARG A 7 -19.54 11.82 -9.07
CA ARG A 7 -19.49 10.81 -8.01
C ARG A 7 -18.66 9.60 -8.46
N SER A 8 -18.91 9.09 -9.67
CA SER A 8 -18.16 7.96 -10.23
C SER A 8 -16.68 8.28 -10.42
N VAL A 9 -16.34 9.51 -10.87
CA VAL A 9 -14.94 9.94 -10.97
C VAL A 9 -14.27 10.03 -9.59
N LYS A 10 -15.00 10.46 -8.55
CA LYS A 10 -14.48 10.48 -7.17
C LYS A 10 -14.25 9.09 -6.61
N GLU A 11 -15.16 8.15 -6.85
CA GLU A 11 -15.01 6.76 -6.42
C GLU A 11 -13.83 6.09 -7.12
N MET A 12 -13.70 6.25 -8.44
CA MET A 12 -12.55 5.77 -9.19
C MET A 12 -11.22 6.37 -8.69
N ALA A 13 -11.18 7.68 -8.47
CA ALA A 13 -9.99 8.34 -7.91
C ALA A 13 -9.63 7.82 -6.51
N TYR A 14 -10.64 7.52 -5.69
CA TYR A 14 -10.45 6.94 -4.36
C TYR A 14 -9.87 5.51 -4.44
N PHE A 15 -10.40 4.65 -5.30
CA PHE A 15 -9.84 3.31 -5.51
C PHE A 15 -8.41 3.36 -6.05
N SER A 16 -8.12 4.25 -7.00
CA SER A 16 -6.76 4.45 -7.53
C SER A 16 -5.80 4.93 -6.44
N SER A 17 -6.22 5.86 -5.57
CA SER A 17 -5.39 6.34 -4.46
C SER A 17 -5.08 5.22 -3.45
N ILE A 18 -6.03 4.34 -3.18
CA ILE A 18 -5.82 3.14 -2.35
C ILE A 18 -4.79 2.23 -3.01
N GLY A 19 -4.97 1.86 -4.28
CA GLY A 19 -4.04 1.00 -5.01
C GLY A 19 -2.61 1.55 -5.02
N LEU A 20 -2.47 2.86 -5.24
CA LEU A 20 -1.18 3.54 -5.24
C LEU A 20 -0.51 3.50 -3.85
N SER A 21 -1.28 3.69 -2.78
CA SER A 21 -0.76 3.61 -1.41
C SER A 21 -0.24 2.20 -1.07
N ILE A 22 -0.93 1.16 -1.52
CA ILE A 22 -0.52 -0.24 -1.35
C ILE A 22 0.78 -0.51 -2.10
N ALA A 23 0.82 -0.11 -3.38
CA ALA A 23 2.01 -0.28 -4.21
C ALA A 23 3.23 0.39 -3.54
N LEU A 24 3.09 1.65 -3.10
CA LEU A 24 4.15 2.37 -2.40
C LEU A 24 4.62 1.65 -1.13
N SER A 25 3.69 1.14 -0.31
CA SER A 25 4.03 0.38 0.91
C SER A 25 4.84 -0.89 0.59
N ILE A 26 4.46 -1.61 -0.46
CA ILE A 26 5.16 -2.81 -0.90
C ILE A 26 6.56 -2.42 -1.41
N PHE A 27 6.67 -1.42 -2.29
CA PHE A 27 7.96 -0.98 -2.84
C PHE A 27 8.94 -0.53 -1.74
N ILE A 28 8.46 0.18 -0.73
CA ILE A 28 9.29 0.61 0.41
C ILE A 28 9.74 -0.61 1.22
N GLY A 29 8.84 -1.54 1.56
CA GLY A 29 9.18 -2.75 2.32
C GLY A 29 10.15 -3.67 1.58
N LEU A 30 9.97 -3.81 0.26
CA LEU A 30 10.85 -4.60 -0.61
C LEU A 30 12.21 -3.93 -0.79
N GLY A 31 12.25 -2.60 -0.99
CA GLY A 31 13.50 -1.86 -1.11
C GLY A 31 14.35 -1.92 0.17
N ILE A 32 13.72 -1.79 1.33
CA ILE A 32 14.40 -1.97 2.62
C ILE A 32 14.83 -3.42 2.81
N GLY A 33 13.96 -4.39 2.50
CA GLY A 33 14.27 -5.82 2.61
C GLY A 33 15.48 -6.24 1.77
N VAL A 34 15.52 -5.81 0.51
CA VAL A 34 16.65 -6.07 -0.41
C VAL A 34 17.92 -5.38 0.06
N TYR A 35 17.82 -4.13 0.53
CA TYR A 35 18.99 -3.41 1.05
C TYR A 35 19.61 -4.10 2.27
N LEU A 36 18.78 -4.58 3.21
CA LEU A 36 19.28 -5.35 4.34
C LEU A 36 19.80 -6.73 3.93
N ASP A 37 19.10 -7.46 3.05
CA ASP A 37 19.58 -8.77 2.57
C ASP A 37 20.98 -8.67 1.96
N ASN A 38 21.23 -7.63 1.17
CA ASN A 38 22.51 -7.38 0.52
C ASN A 38 23.59 -6.91 1.52
N ARG A 39 23.18 -6.35 2.67
CA ARG A 39 24.09 -5.93 3.73
C ARG A 39 24.49 -7.08 4.66
N PHE A 40 23.58 -8.04 4.86
CA PHE A 40 23.72 -9.15 5.81
C PHE A 40 23.98 -10.51 5.12
N ASP A 41 24.14 -10.54 3.79
CA ASP A 41 24.36 -11.77 2.98
C ASP A 41 23.32 -12.88 3.25
N THR A 42 22.13 -12.50 3.71
CA THR A 42 21.05 -13.41 4.14
C THR A 42 20.00 -13.64 3.08
N ALA A 43 20.33 -13.29 1.82
CA ALA A 43 19.43 -13.38 0.70
C ALA A 43 18.85 -14.81 0.54
N PRO A 44 17.52 -14.99 0.52
CA PRO A 44 16.45 -13.99 0.37
C PRO A 44 15.58 -13.78 1.63
N TRP A 45 16.07 -14.11 2.84
CA TRP A 45 15.23 -14.19 4.04
C TRP A 45 14.71 -12.84 4.51
N LEU A 46 15.56 -11.80 4.52
CA LEU A 46 15.13 -10.45 4.92
C LEU A 46 14.22 -9.82 3.87
N THR A 47 14.41 -10.14 2.59
CA THR A 47 13.48 -9.72 1.53
C THR A 47 12.08 -10.31 1.77
N PHE A 48 11.94 -11.60 2.09
CA PHE A 48 10.63 -12.21 2.39
C PHE A 48 9.95 -11.58 3.61
N ILE A 49 10.71 -11.32 4.69
CA ILE A 49 10.18 -10.68 5.89
C ILE A 49 9.78 -9.23 5.60
N GLY A 50 10.61 -8.47 4.88
CA GLY A 50 10.32 -7.09 4.48
C GLY A 50 9.12 -6.97 3.55
N LEU A 51 8.96 -7.93 2.64
CA LEU A 51 7.82 -8.03 1.74
C LEU A 51 6.53 -8.40 2.51
N GLY A 52 6.60 -9.36 3.43
CA GLY A 52 5.50 -9.71 4.34
C GLY A 52 5.07 -8.55 5.24
N MET A 53 6.03 -7.82 5.81
CA MET A 53 5.77 -6.59 6.56
C MET A 53 5.18 -5.48 5.69
N GLY A 54 5.69 -5.29 4.47
CA GLY A 54 5.18 -4.29 3.52
C GLY A 54 3.73 -4.54 3.13
N ILE A 55 3.36 -5.81 2.90
CA ILE A 55 1.98 -6.23 2.65
C ILE A 55 1.12 -5.99 3.90
N ALA A 56 1.57 -6.44 5.08
CA ALA A 56 0.80 -6.27 6.32
C ALA A 56 0.59 -4.78 6.69
N ALA A 57 1.60 -3.94 6.49
CA ALA A 57 1.53 -2.50 6.70
C ALA A 57 0.58 -1.83 5.68
N GLY A 58 0.65 -2.22 4.41
CA GLY A 58 -0.26 -1.76 3.37
C GLY A 58 -1.71 -2.07 3.72
N TYR A 59 -2.00 -3.32 4.09
CA TYR A 59 -3.35 -3.75 4.51
C TYR A 59 -3.86 -3.03 5.76
N ARG A 60 -3.01 -2.82 6.78
CA ARG A 60 -3.38 -2.02 7.96
C ARG A 60 -3.71 -0.58 7.59
N ASN A 61 -2.95 0.03 6.67
CA ASN A 61 -3.17 1.40 6.23
C ASN A 61 -4.52 1.54 5.49
N ILE A 62 -4.83 0.61 4.59
CA ILE A 62 -6.15 0.53 3.92
C ILE A 62 -7.27 0.45 4.96
N GLY A 63 -7.15 -0.43 5.96
CA GLY A 63 -8.19 -0.62 6.98
C GLY A 63 -8.49 0.65 7.78
N LEU A 64 -7.47 1.47 8.03
CA LEU A 64 -7.62 2.78 8.67
C LEU A 64 -8.20 3.83 7.71
N ALA A 65 -7.72 3.89 6.46
CA ALA A 65 -8.20 4.82 5.44
C ALA A 65 -9.68 4.60 5.09
N ILE A 66 -10.10 3.34 4.95
CA ILE A 66 -11.50 2.94 4.72
C ILE A 66 -12.36 3.25 5.94
N ARG A 67 -11.89 2.95 7.17
CA ARG A 67 -12.63 3.31 8.40
C ARG A 67 -12.82 4.82 8.53
N LYS A 68 -11.85 5.62 8.09
CA LYS A 68 -11.91 7.09 8.13
C LYS A 68 -12.84 7.67 7.06
N SER A 69 -12.85 7.07 5.86
CA SER A 69 -13.79 7.47 4.79
C SER A 69 -15.24 7.11 5.07
N ARG A 70 -15.51 6.13 5.95
CA ARG A 70 -16.87 5.73 6.36
C ARG A 70 -17.46 6.60 7.48
N LYS A 71 -16.68 7.56 8.01
CA LYS A 71 -17.09 8.47 9.10
C LYS A 71 -17.48 9.87 8.61
N PHE A 72 -17.61 10.07 7.29
CA PHE A 72 -18.13 11.29 6.66
C PHE A 72 -19.36 10.98 5.82
#